data_AF-A0A7V3CQN8-F1
#
_entry.id   AF-A0A7V3CQN8-F1
#
_cell.length_a   1.000
_cell.length_b   1.000
_cell.length_c   1.000
_cell.angle_alpha   90.00
_cell.angle_beta   90.00
_cell.angle_gamma   90.00
#
_symmetry.space_group_name_H-M   'P 1'
#
loop_
_entity.id
_entity.type
_entity.pdbx_description
1 polymer ?
#
loop_
_entity_poly.entity_id
_entity_poly.type
_entity_poly.pdbx_seq_one_letter_code
_entity_poly.pdbx_strand_id
1 'polypeptide(L)'
;MAEKTGPLFTADDQKDDIAARAIAEPKVLAEAVGALSGEDRRLRQFSASVVHQVALHDPAQLKGYADDLADALHRPESQTRWEVLGTFEKLVAVDARLVDKALPGAEAALHDEESGVVRLAAFRMLTAYGATTAHRSERVWPLIAEAIRCYHGDSEFDAMLSGVYRMVSGNASDEVKLAAAEIMRFDAENAKGLLKRRASRIVACAPKKGRKKK
;
A
#
# COMPACT_ATOMS: atom_id res chain seq x y z
N MET A 1 -24.52 2.06 37.01
CA MET A 1 -23.18 1.44 37.01
C MET A 1 -22.87 1.09 35.57
N ALA A 2 -21.90 1.75 34.94
CA ALA A 2 -21.47 1.36 33.60
C ALA A 2 -20.80 0.00 33.70
N GLU A 3 -21.40 -1.01 33.07
CA GLU A 3 -20.81 -2.32 32.89
C GLU A 3 -19.47 -2.09 32.19
N LYS A 4 -18.34 -2.33 32.88
CA LYS A 4 -17.04 -2.41 32.22
C LYS A 4 -17.07 -3.71 31.41
N THR A 5 -17.70 -3.65 30.24
CA THR A 5 -17.55 -4.69 29.23
C THR A 5 -16.05 -4.81 28.95
N GLY A 6 -15.50 -5.98 29.23
CA GLY A 6 -14.11 -6.30 28.90
C GLY A 6 -13.86 -6.17 27.39
N PRO A 7 -12.59 -6.29 26.95
CA PRO A 7 -12.26 -6.19 25.54
C PRO A 7 -13.01 -7.26 24.73
N LEU A 8 -13.50 -6.91 23.53
CA LEU A 8 -14.28 -7.79 22.64
C LEU A 8 -13.42 -8.89 21.99
N PHE A 9 -12.09 -8.73 22.04
CA PHE A 9 -11.07 -9.69 21.64
C PHE A 9 -9.73 -9.35 22.30
N THR A 10 -8.77 -10.26 22.19
CA THR A 10 -7.40 -10.16 22.70
C THR A 10 -6.42 -10.50 21.58
N ALA A 11 -5.13 -10.24 21.82
CA ALA A 11 -4.08 -10.55 20.85
C ALA A 11 -3.81 -12.07 20.67
N ASP A 12 -4.38 -12.91 21.53
CA ASP A 12 -4.22 -14.38 21.46
C ASP A 12 -5.37 -15.06 20.70
N ASP A 13 -6.39 -14.30 20.28
CA ASP A 13 -7.50 -14.80 19.47
C ASP A 13 -7.08 -15.11 18.03
N GLN A 14 -7.91 -15.86 17.31
CA GLN A 14 -7.68 -16.13 15.89
C GLN A 14 -8.06 -14.91 15.04
N LYS A 15 -7.07 -14.36 14.33
CA LYS A 15 -7.23 -13.16 13.48
C LYS A 15 -8.39 -13.27 12.50
N ASP A 16 -8.53 -14.40 11.81
CA ASP A 16 -9.57 -14.57 10.78
C ASP A 16 -10.98 -14.61 11.40
N ASP A 17 -11.14 -15.19 12.59
CA ASP A 17 -12.40 -15.20 13.33
C ASP A 17 -12.79 -13.79 13.79
N ILE A 18 -11.82 -13.02 14.31
CA ILE A 18 -12.06 -11.63 14.71
C ILE A 18 -12.34 -10.74 13.49
N ALA A 19 -11.68 -10.96 12.36
CA ALA A 19 -11.96 -10.23 11.13
C ALA A 19 -13.36 -10.52 10.59
N ALA A 20 -13.80 -11.78 10.60
CA ALA A 20 -15.15 -12.16 10.22
C ALA A 20 -16.20 -11.51 11.13
N ARG A 21 -15.94 -11.48 12.45
CA ARG A 21 -16.78 -10.75 13.42
C ARG A 21 -16.77 -9.25 13.17
N ALA A 22 -15.61 -8.63 12.91
CA ALA A 22 -15.50 -7.21 12.61
C ALA A 22 -16.30 -6.80 11.36
N ILE A 23 -16.36 -7.66 10.34
CA ILE A 23 -17.18 -7.45 9.14
C ILE A 23 -18.68 -7.47 9.47
N ALA A 24 -19.10 -8.33 10.40
CA ALA A 24 -20.50 -8.51 10.78
C ALA A 24 -20.97 -7.52 11.87
N GLU A 25 -20.06 -7.08 12.74
CA GLU A 25 -20.36 -6.34 13.96
C GLU A 25 -19.58 -5.01 14.01
N PRO A 26 -20.23 -3.86 13.74
CA PRO A 26 -19.54 -2.56 13.70
C PRO A 26 -18.77 -2.19 14.97
N LYS A 27 -19.20 -2.69 16.13
CA LYS A 27 -18.51 -2.46 17.42
C LYS A 27 -17.16 -3.17 17.48
N VAL A 28 -17.05 -4.38 16.95
CA VAL A 28 -15.78 -5.14 16.90
C VAL A 28 -14.80 -4.45 15.96
N LEU A 29 -15.29 -3.94 14.82
CA LEU A 29 -14.46 -3.14 13.91
C LEU A 29 -13.97 -1.84 14.57
N ALA A 30 -14.86 -1.12 15.24
CA ALA A 30 -14.50 0.11 15.94
C ALA A 30 -13.45 -0.14 17.04
N GLU A 31 -13.56 -1.26 17.77
CA GLU A 31 -12.57 -1.65 18.78
C GLU A 31 -11.23 -2.02 18.15
N ALA A 32 -11.23 -2.76 17.03
CA ALA A 32 -10.00 -3.07 16.30
C ALA A 32 -9.28 -1.81 15.80
N VAL A 33 -10.02 -0.84 15.26
CA VAL A 33 -9.41 0.44 14.87
C VAL A 33 -8.94 1.23 16.09
N GLY A 34 -9.74 1.34 17.14
CA GLY A 34 -9.38 2.08 18.36
C GLY A 34 -8.16 1.48 19.08
N ALA A 35 -7.97 0.16 18.99
CA ALA A 35 -6.81 -0.50 19.55
C ALA A 35 -5.49 -0.09 18.88
N LEU A 36 -5.50 0.43 17.64
CA LEU A 36 -4.30 0.89 16.93
C LEU A 36 -3.60 2.06 17.64
N SER A 37 -4.37 2.91 18.35
CA SER A 37 -3.84 4.01 19.15
C SER A 37 -3.60 3.63 20.62
N GLY A 38 -3.93 2.40 21.02
CA GLY A 38 -3.79 1.93 22.41
C GLY A 38 -2.34 1.71 22.84
N GLU A 39 -2.13 1.46 24.12
CA GLU A 39 -0.78 1.30 24.72
C GLU A 39 -0.18 -0.10 24.51
N ASP A 40 -1.02 -1.14 24.35
CA ASP A 40 -0.58 -2.52 24.17
C ASP A 40 -0.06 -2.78 22.75
N ARG A 41 1.25 -3.00 22.64
CA ARG A 41 1.95 -3.35 21.40
C ARG A 41 1.36 -4.58 20.70
N ARG A 42 1.15 -5.68 21.42
CA ARG A 42 0.69 -6.93 20.81
C ARG A 42 -0.72 -6.74 20.26
N LEU A 43 -1.55 -6.02 21.02
CA LEU A 43 -2.91 -5.70 20.58
C LEU A 43 -2.92 -4.77 19.36
N ARG A 44 -2.03 -3.77 19.27
CA ARG A 44 -1.88 -2.94 18.06
C ARG A 44 -1.57 -3.79 16.83
N GLN A 45 -0.57 -4.65 16.92
CA GLN A 45 -0.14 -5.50 15.80
C GLN A 45 -1.25 -6.47 15.36
N PHE A 46 -1.91 -7.11 16.34
CA PHE A 46 -3.03 -8.00 16.08
C PHE A 46 -4.19 -7.26 15.40
N SER A 47 -4.57 -6.11 15.96
CA SER A 47 -5.69 -5.32 15.45
C SER A 47 -5.40 -4.74 14.06
N ALA A 48 -4.16 -4.35 13.78
CA ALA A 48 -3.75 -3.94 12.43
C ALA A 48 -3.92 -5.08 11.41
N SER A 49 -3.57 -6.30 11.81
CA SER A 49 -3.76 -7.48 10.95
C SER A 49 -5.24 -7.82 10.74
N VAL A 50 -6.07 -7.72 11.79
CA VAL A 50 -7.54 -7.85 11.70
C VAL A 50 -8.11 -6.80 10.73
N VAL A 51 -7.76 -5.54 10.91
CA VAL A 51 -8.20 -4.42 10.06
C VAL A 51 -7.80 -4.64 8.61
N HIS A 52 -6.58 -5.12 8.34
CA HIS A 52 -6.16 -5.44 6.98
C HIS A 52 -6.93 -6.63 6.40
N GLN A 53 -7.27 -7.65 7.20
CA GLN A 53 -8.17 -8.72 6.74
C GLN A 53 -9.55 -8.18 6.38
N VAL A 54 -10.13 -7.30 7.20
CA VAL A 54 -11.38 -6.61 6.85
C VAL A 54 -11.22 -5.88 5.51
N ALA A 55 -10.10 -5.18 5.29
CA ALA A 55 -9.83 -4.48 4.03
C ALA A 55 -9.70 -5.41 2.81
N LEU A 56 -9.24 -6.64 3.01
CA LEU A 56 -9.16 -7.65 1.94
C LEU A 56 -10.55 -8.15 1.50
N HIS A 57 -11.54 -8.13 2.40
CA HIS A 57 -12.88 -8.66 2.16
C HIS A 57 -13.93 -7.57 1.89
N ASP A 58 -13.98 -6.53 2.72
CA ASP A 58 -14.92 -5.41 2.61
C ASP A 58 -14.28 -4.07 3.01
N PRO A 59 -13.42 -3.49 2.15
CA PRO A 59 -12.72 -2.24 2.43
C PRO A 59 -13.66 -1.03 2.56
N ALA A 60 -14.92 -1.11 2.14
CA ALA A 60 -15.84 0.01 2.23
C ALA A 60 -16.23 0.36 3.68
N GLN A 61 -16.17 -0.60 4.60
CA GLN A 61 -16.44 -0.36 6.03
C GLN A 61 -15.37 0.52 6.70
N LEU A 62 -14.16 0.58 6.10
CA LEU A 62 -13.02 1.28 6.67
C LEU A 62 -12.95 2.78 6.30
N LYS A 63 -13.88 3.27 5.47
CA LYS A 63 -13.90 4.67 5.02
C LYS A 63 -13.91 5.67 6.18
N GLY A 64 -14.70 5.38 7.21
CA GLY A 64 -14.88 6.25 8.38
C GLY A 64 -13.64 6.35 9.27
N TYR A 65 -12.67 5.45 9.10
CA TYR A 65 -11.51 5.31 9.97
C TYR A 65 -10.20 5.79 9.35
N ALA A 66 -10.25 6.49 8.20
CA ALA A 66 -9.05 6.89 7.47
C ALA A 66 -8.09 7.77 8.27
N ASP A 67 -8.58 8.58 9.22
CA ASP A 67 -7.72 9.37 10.12
C ASP A 67 -6.98 8.47 11.12
N ASP A 68 -7.70 7.57 11.79
CA ASP A 68 -7.13 6.64 12.78
C ASP A 68 -6.10 5.70 12.12
N LEU A 69 -6.40 5.24 10.91
CA LEU A 69 -5.48 4.44 10.11
C LEU A 69 -4.24 5.26 9.72
N ALA A 70 -4.36 6.53 9.36
CA ALA A 70 -3.20 7.36 9.04
C ALA A 70 -2.32 7.59 10.28
N ASP A 71 -2.90 7.85 11.46
CA ASP A 71 -2.14 7.98 12.72
C ASP A 71 -1.35 6.69 13.05
N ALA A 72 -1.94 5.54 12.77
CA ALA A 72 -1.32 4.23 13.02
C ALA A 72 -0.03 3.99 12.20
N LEU A 73 0.20 4.73 11.12
CA LEU A 73 1.47 4.67 10.35
C LEU A 73 2.67 5.19 11.14
N HIS A 74 2.45 5.93 12.22
CA HIS A 74 3.51 6.45 13.08
C HIS A 74 3.84 5.53 14.27
N ARG A 75 3.24 4.35 14.34
CA ARG A 75 3.57 3.37 15.39
C ARG A 75 4.97 2.77 15.15
N PRO A 76 5.72 2.42 16.21
CA PRO A 76 7.09 1.95 16.08
C PRO A 76 7.19 0.56 15.44
N GLU A 77 6.14 -0.26 15.51
CA GLU A 77 6.17 -1.63 15.01
C GLU A 77 6.00 -1.69 13.48
N SER A 78 6.95 -2.32 12.80
CA SER A 78 6.88 -2.56 11.34
C SER A 78 5.58 -3.25 10.92
N GLN A 79 5.10 -4.22 11.72
CA GLN A 79 3.87 -4.95 11.41
C GLN A 79 2.65 -4.04 11.39
N THR A 80 2.48 -3.18 12.40
CA THR A 80 1.37 -2.22 12.44
C THR A 80 1.40 -1.35 11.19
N ARG A 81 2.58 -0.81 10.83
CA ARG A 81 2.75 0.04 9.65
C ARG A 81 2.42 -0.69 8.35
N TRP A 82 2.96 -1.89 8.10
CA TRP A 82 2.71 -2.57 6.82
C TRP A 82 1.27 -3.04 6.65
N GLU A 83 0.58 -3.43 7.73
CA GLU A 83 -0.82 -3.89 7.65
C GLU A 83 -1.75 -2.71 7.37
N VAL A 84 -1.47 -1.57 8.00
CA VAL A 84 -2.20 -0.31 7.75
C VAL A 84 -1.95 0.21 6.33
N LEU A 85 -0.71 0.14 5.83
CA LEU A 85 -0.42 0.45 4.42
C LEU A 85 -1.15 -0.49 3.45
N GLY A 86 -1.21 -1.79 3.78
CA GLY A 86 -2.00 -2.78 3.04
C GLY A 86 -3.49 -2.46 3.03
N THR A 87 -4.02 -1.97 4.16
CA THR A 87 -5.39 -1.48 4.28
C THR A 87 -5.65 -0.30 3.34
N PHE A 88 -4.77 0.71 3.32
CA PHE A 88 -4.88 1.82 2.37
C PHE A 88 -4.77 1.38 0.91
N GLU A 89 -3.94 0.39 0.59
CA GLU A 89 -3.88 -0.19 -0.77
C GLU A 89 -5.25 -0.69 -1.24
N LYS A 90 -6.06 -1.29 -0.34
CA LYS A 90 -7.43 -1.75 -0.67
C LYS A 90 -8.42 -0.59 -0.75
N LEU A 91 -8.29 0.41 0.12
CA LEU A 91 -9.12 1.61 0.08
C LEU A 91 -8.99 2.40 -1.22
N VAL A 92 -7.87 2.30 -1.95
CA VAL A 92 -7.69 2.90 -3.29
C VAL A 92 -8.85 2.55 -4.23
N ALA A 93 -9.28 1.28 -4.23
CA ALA A 93 -10.35 0.81 -5.13
C ALA A 93 -11.74 1.32 -4.74
N VAL A 94 -11.89 1.77 -3.49
CA VAL A 94 -13.17 2.21 -2.91
C VAL A 94 -13.30 3.73 -2.95
N ASP A 95 -12.29 4.43 -2.44
CA ASP A 95 -12.16 5.89 -2.51
C ASP A 95 -10.69 6.29 -2.32
N ALA A 96 -9.98 6.45 -3.44
CA ALA A 96 -8.59 6.84 -3.43
C ALA A 96 -8.30 8.21 -2.80
N ARG A 97 -9.29 9.08 -2.54
CA ARG A 97 -9.06 10.35 -1.82
C ARG A 97 -8.71 10.12 -0.35
N LEU A 98 -9.16 9.00 0.23
CA LEU A 98 -8.84 8.65 1.62
C LEU A 98 -7.35 8.42 1.82
N VAL A 99 -6.64 8.04 0.75
CA VAL A 99 -5.20 7.76 0.78
C VAL A 99 -4.38 9.05 0.94
N ASP A 100 -4.93 10.23 0.65
CA ASP A 100 -4.22 11.50 0.80
C ASP A 100 -3.68 11.70 2.22
N LYS A 101 -4.40 11.19 3.23
CA LYS A 101 -4.02 11.21 4.65
C LYS A 101 -2.82 10.31 4.97
N ALA A 102 -2.66 9.23 4.21
CA ALA A 102 -1.61 8.24 4.41
C ALA A 102 -0.31 8.57 3.67
N LEU A 103 -0.32 9.55 2.75
CA LEU A 103 0.85 9.85 1.91
C LEU A 103 2.11 10.22 2.70
N PRO A 104 2.06 11.09 3.73
CA PRO A 104 3.27 11.38 4.53
C PRO A 104 3.81 10.15 5.24
N GLY A 105 2.94 9.30 5.79
CA GLY A 105 3.33 8.04 6.44
C GLY A 105 3.90 7.02 5.44
N ALA A 106 3.36 6.96 4.23
CA ALA A 106 3.86 6.09 3.17
C ALA A 106 5.22 6.55 2.63
N GLU A 107 5.43 7.86 2.50
CA GLU A 107 6.73 8.41 2.15
C GLU A 107 7.78 8.07 3.21
N ALA A 108 7.49 8.32 4.50
CA ALA A 108 8.38 7.90 5.58
C ALA A 108 8.66 6.38 5.57
N ALA A 109 7.63 5.57 5.29
CA ALA A 109 7.74 4.11 5.22
C ALA A 109 8.55 3.62 4.01
N LEU A 110 8.66 4.38 2.91
CA LEU A 110 9.57 4.04 1.82
C LEU A 110 11.02 4.09 2.29
N HIS A 111 11.36 4.98 3.22
CA HIS A 111 12.70 5.15 3.78
C HIS A 111 12.96 4.30 5.04
N ASP A 112 12.11 3.31 5.31
CA ASP A 112 12.30 2.40 6.46
C ASP A 112 13.57 1.55 6.25
N GLU A 113 14.61 1.81 7.04
CA GLU A 113 15.91 1.13 6.94
C GLU A 113 15.86 -0.31 7.45
N GLU A 114 14.94 -0.61 8.37
CA GLU A 114 14.89 -1.88 9.11
C GLU A 114 14.00 -2.92 8.43
N SER A 115 13.02 -2.50 7.62
CA SER A 115 11.98 -3.39 7.11
C SER A 115 11.65 -3.21 5.63
N GLY A 116 12.20 -4.08 4.79
CA GLY A 116 11.82 -4.20 3.38
C GLY A 116 10.33 -4.51 3.16
N VAL A 117 9.64 -5.12 4.14
CA VAL A 117 8.20 -5.36 4.09
C VAL A 117 7.40 -4.07 4.23
N VAL A 118 7.83 -3.15 5.11
CA VAL A 118 7.22 -1.81 5.25
C VAL A 118 7.44 -1.01 3.96
N ARG A 119 8.67 -1.01 3.43
CA ARG A 119 8.98 -0.35 2.15
C ARG A 119 8.11 -0.88 1.02
N LEU A 120 7.97 -2.20 0.90
CA LEU A 120 7.14 -2.82 -0.12
C LEU A 120 5.65 -2.45 0.03
N ALA A 121 5.13 -2.44 1.26
CA ALA A 121 3.74 -2.07 1.51
C ALA A 121 3.46 -0.61 1.12
N ALA A 122 4.36 0.31 1.46
CA ALA A 122 4.29 1.71 1.06
C ALA A 122 4.33 1.85 -0.46
N PHE A 123 5.29 1.18 -1.11
CA PHE A 123 5.44 1.18 -2.56
C PHE A 123 4.17 0.68 -3.27
N ARG A 124 3.58 -0.42 -2.79
CA ARG A 124 2.34 -0.98 -3.35
C ARG A 124 1.16 -0.03 -3.21
N MET A 125 1.00 0.58 -2.04
CA MET A 125 -0.06 1.55 -1.80
C MET A 125 0.07 2.79 -2.70
N LEU A 126 1.28 3.35 -2.79
CA LEU A 126 1.57 4.51 -3.64
C LEU A 126 1.36 4.22 -5.13
N THR A 127 1.84 3.07 -5.62
CA THR A 127 1.61 2.67 -7.01
C THR A 127 0.15 2.36 -7.32
N ALA A 128 -0.60 1.80 -6.36
CA ALA A 128 -2.05 1.63 -6.50
C ALA A 128 -2.77 2.99 -6.59
N TYR A 129 -2.45 3.94 -5.72
CA TYR A 129 -2.98 5.31 -5.76
C TYR A 129 -2.65 6.01 -7.08
N GLY A 130 -1.39 5.94 -7.50
CA GLY A 130 -0.90 6.49 -8.76
C GLY A 130 -1.57 5.87 -9.99
N ALA A 131 -2.00 4.62 -9.92
CA ALA A 131 -2.71 3.95 -11.03
C ALA A 131 -4.10 4.56 -11.34
N THR A 132 -4.65 5.40 -10.45
CA THR A 132 -6.06 5.82 -10.55
C THR A 132 -6.28 7.00 -11.50
N THR A 133 -5.34 7.94 -11.60
CA THR A 133 -5.43 9.13 -12.47
C THR A 133 -4.04 9.63 -12.87
N ALA A 134 -3.96 10.39 -13.97
CA ALA A 134 -2.73 11.02 -14.43
C ALA A 134 -2.10 11.92 -13.35
N HIS A 135 -2.90 12.83 -12.76
CA HIS A 135 -2.42 13.75 -11.72
C HIS A 135 -1.84 13.03 -10.50
N ARG A 136 -2.52 12.00 -10.01
CA ARG A 136 -2.01 11.19 -8.88
C ARG A 136 -0.76 10.42 -9.24
N SER A 137 -0.66 9.95 -10.48
CA SER A 137 0.53 9.24 -10.95
C SER A 137 1.75 10.15 -10.94
N GLU A 138 1.62 11.38 -11.42
CA GLU A 138 2.70 12.38 -11.43
C GLU A 138 3.09 12.78 -10.01
N ARG A 139 2.10 12.93 -9.12
CA ARG A 139 2.34 13.28 -7.71
C ARG A 139 3.25 12.28 -6.99
N VAL A 140 3.02 10.98 -7.17
CA VAL A 140 3.79 9.94 -6.45
C VAL A 140 5.00 9.44 -7.23
N TRP A 141 5.09 9.74 -8.53
CA TRP A 141 6.17 9.23 -9.39
C TRP A 141 7.59 9.55 -8.90
N PRO A 142 7.91 10.76 -8.39
CA PRO A 142 9.25 11.03 -7.88
C PRO A 142 9.70 10.03 -6.80
N LEU A 143 8.81 9.75 -5.83
CA LEU A 143 9.05 8.78 -4.75
C LEU A 143 9.23 7.36 -5.30
N ILE A 144 8.37 6.94 -6.23
CA ILE A 144 8.44 5.62 -6.86
C ILE A 144 9.74 5.46 -7.67
N ALA A 145 10.11 6.48 -8.45
CA ALA A 145 11.32 6.46 -9.27
C ALA A 145 12.59 6.39 -8.42
N GLU A 146 12.62 7.11 -7.29
CA GLU A 146 13.70 7.02 -6.31
C GLU A 146 13.77 5.63 -5.69
N ALA A 147 12.66 5.11 -5.16
CA ALA A 147 12.60 3.78 -4.56
C ALA A 147 13.05 2.67 -5.53
N ILE A 148 12.70 2.77 -6.83
CA ILE A 148 13.19 1.82 -7.85
C ILE A 148 14.72 1.82 -7.94
N ARG A 149 15.37 2.97 -7.81
CA ARG A 149 16.84 3.08 -7.87
C ARG A 149 17.48 2.64 -6.56
N CYS A 150 16.91 3.04 -5.43
CA CYS A 150 17.45 2.74 -4.10
C CYS A 150 17.41 1.25 -3.78
N TYR A 151 16.32 0.57 -4.15
CA TYR A 151 16.08 -0.82 -3.78
C TYR A 151 16.33 -1.80 -4.92
N HIS A 152 17.02 -1.39 -5.99
CA HIS A 152 17.37 -2.32 -7.08
C HIS A 152 18.31 -3.40 -6.55
N GLY A 153 17.90 -4.65 -6.66
CA GLY A 153 18.64 -5.81 -6.15
C GLY A 153 18.18 -6.29 -4.76
N ASP A 154 17.34 -5.52 -4.06
CA ASP A 154 16.76 -5.95 -2.79
C ASP A 154 15.73 -7.07 -2.99
N SER A 155 15.49 -7.82 -1.92
CA SER A 155 14.62 -9.01 -1.94
C SER A 155 13.17 -8.70 -2.38
N GLU A 156 12.69 -7.51 -2.05
CA GLU A 156 11.34 -7.04 -2.35
C GLU A 156 11.23 -6.33 -3.70
N PHE A 157 12.34 -6.01 -4.35
CA PHE A 157 12.37 -5.22 -5.59
C PHE A 157 11.49 -5.82 -6.68
N ASP A 158 11.59 -7.13 -6.81
CA ASP A 158 10.80 -7.91 -7.74
C ASP A 158 9.28 -7.69 -7.50
N ALA A 159 8.85 -7.71 -6.24
CA ALA A 159 7.46 -7.42 -5.87
C ALA A 159 7.08 -5.96 -6.13
N MET A 160 7.99 -5.00 -5.89
CA MET A 160 7.78 -3.58 -6.21
C MET A 160 7.48 -3.36 -7.69
N LEU A 161 8.21 -4.02 -8.60
CA LEU A 161 7.97 -3.91 -10.04
C LEU A 161 6.56 -4.37 -10.47
N SER A 162 5.89 -5.22 -9.68
CA SER A 162 4.48 -5.56 -9.93
C SER A 162 3.55 -4.37 -9.67
N GLY A 163 3.86 -3.55 -8.68
CA GLY A 163 3.20 -2.27 -8.41
C GLY A 163 3.43 -1.26 -9.54
N VAL A 164 4.68 -1.10 -9.99
CA VAL A 164 5.00 -0.22 -11.14
C VAL A 164 4.20 -0.62 -12.36
N TYR A 165 4.20 -1.92 -12.71
CA TYR A 165 3.42 -2.42 -13.83
C TYR A 165 1.92 -2.13 -13.68
N ARG A 166 1.34 -2.32 -12.49
CA ARG A 166 -0.06 -1.98 -12.22
C ARG A 166 -0.34 -0.48 -12.43
N MET A 167 0.57 0.38 -11.99
CA MET A 167 0.48 1.82 -12.17
C MET A 167 0.50 2.23 -13.66
N VAL A 168 1.50 1.77 -14.41
CA VAL A 168 1.67 2.17 -15.82
C VAL A 168 0.71 1.48 -16.80
N SER A 169 0.13 0.34 -16.41
CA SER A 169 -0.96 -0.29 -17.17
C SER A 169 -2.34 0.32 -16.87
N GLY A 170 -2.45 1.10 -15.79
CA GLY A 170 -3.65 1.85 -15.43
C GLY A 170 -3.71 3.25 -16.05
N ASN A 171 -4.29 4.18 -15.29
CA ASN A 171 -4.56 5.55 -15.71
C ASN A 171 -3.41 6.53 -15.41
N ALA A 172 -2.18 6.04 -15.27
CA ALA A 172 -1.02 6.92 -15.17
C ALA A 172 -0.86 7.81 -16.40
N SER A 173 -0.20 8.95 -16.25
CA SER A 173 0.07 9.86 -17.37
C SER A 173 1.09 9.26 -18.34
N ASP A 174 1.06 9.74 -19.59
CA ASP A 174 2.02 9.32 -20.61
C ASP A 174 3.47 9.65 -20.21
N GLU A 175 3.67 10.76 -19.48
CA GLU A 175 4.97 11.16 -18.94
C GLU A 175 5.50 10.12 -17.96
N VAL A 176 4.67 9.70 -16.99
CA VAL A 176 5.03 8.66 -16.02
C VAL A 176 5.29 7.32 -16.71
N LYS A 177 4.47 6.95 -17.70
CA LYS A 177 4.68 5.70 -18.47
C LYS A 177 6.00 5.71 -19.24
N LEU A 178 6.36 6.85 -19.85
CA LEU A 178 7.64 7.03 -20.54
C LEU A 178 8.82 7.00 -19.56
N ALA A 179 8.71 7.68 -18.42
CA ALA A 179 9.75 7.71 -17.40
C ALA A 179 9.98 6.32 -16.80
N ALA A 180 8.92 5.56 -16.50
CA ALA A 180 9.03 4.19 -16.02
C ALA A 180 9.68 3.25 -17.03
N ALA A 181 9.31 3.38 -18.31
CA ALA A 181 9.94 2.62 -19.38
C ALA A 181 11.42 2.97 -19.55
N GLU A 182 11.81 4.23 -19.34
CA GLU A 182 13.20 4.64 -19.43
C GLU A 182 14.05 4.02 -18.33
N ILE A 183 13.59 4.07 -17.07
CA ILE A 183 14.30 3.45 -15.93
C ILE A 183 14.43 1.93 -16.14
N MET A 184 13.39 1.26 -16.68
CA MET A 184 13.36 -0.19 -16.86
C MET A 184 13.96 -0.69 -18.17
N ARG A 185 14.41 0.20 -19.07
CA ARG A 185 14.91 -0.19 -20.41
C ARG A 185 16.09 -1.14 -20.33
N PHE A 186 17.08 -0.79 -19.50
CA PHE A 186 18.29 -1.60 -19.34
C PHE A 186 17.97 -3.01 -18.84
N ASP A 187 17.12 -3.14 -17.83
CA ASP A 187 16.70 -4.44 -17.28
C ASP A 187 15.88 -5.25 -18.30
N ALA A 188 15.01 -4.60 -19.07
CA ALA A 188 14.23 -5.27 -20.11
C ALA A 188 15.12 -5.88 -21.20
N GLU A 189 16.23 -5.23 -21.53
CA GLU A 189 17.18 -5.69 -22.54
C GLU A 189 18.15 -6.74 -21.98
N ASN A 190 18.71 -6.50 -20.78
CA ASN A 190 19.91 -7.18 -20.30
C ASN A 190 19.68 -8.13 -19.12
N ALA A 191 18.64 -7.95 -18.31
CA ALA A 191 18.41 -8.80 -17.15
C ALA A 191 18.00 -10.23 -17.56
N LYS A 192 17.83 -11.12 -16.57
CA LYS A 192 17.36 -12.49 -16.79
C LYS A 192 16.13 -12.78 -15.93
N GLY A 193 15.45 -13.89 -16.23
CA GLY A 193 14.39 -14.43 -15.39
C GLY A 193 13.23 -13.45 -15.15
N LEU A 194 12.83 -13.31 -13.88
CA LEU A 194 11.64 -12.55 -13.48
C LEU A 194 11.81 -11.05 -13.67
N LEU A 195 12.98 -10.50 -13.33
CA LEU A 195 13.31 -9.08 -13.49
C LEU A 195 13.13 -8.64 -14.95
N LYS A 196 13.74 -9.34 -15.91
CA LYS A 196 13.58 -9.04 -17.34
C LYS A 196 12.12 -9.07 -17.78
N ARG A 197 11.35 -10.07 -17.35
CA ARG A 197 9.93 -10.19 -17.70
C ARG A 197 9.11 -9.01 -17.17
N ARG A 198 9.33 -8.58 -15.93
CA ARG A 198 8.62 -7.44 -15.32
C ARG A 198 9.03 -6.12 -15.96
N ALA A 199 10.33 -5.88 -16.12
CA ALA A 199 10.85 -4.69 -16.79
C ALA A 199 10.30 -4.56 -18.22
N SER A 200 10.31 -5.65 -19.01
CA SER A 200 9.74 -5.66 -20.36
C SER A 200 8.26 -5.29 -20.39
N ARG A 201 7.46 -5.74 -19.41
CA ARG A 201 6.04 -5.40 -19.31
C ARG A 201 5.83 -3.92 -19.00
N ILE A 202 6.67 -3.33 -18.15
CA ILE A 202 6.64 -1.89 -17.84
C ILE A 202 7.00 -1.08 -19.08
N VAL A 203 8.08 -1.45 -19.77
CA VAL A 203 8.52 -0.79 -21.02
C VAL A 203 7.42 -0.83 -22.09
N ALA A 204 6.71 -1.95 -22.21
CA ALA A 204 5.63 -2.12 -23.18
C ALA A 204 4.40 -1.22 -22.92
N CYS A 205 4.24 -0.67 -21.72
CA CYS A 205 3.15 0.24 -21.39
C CYS A 205 3.40 1.68 -21.88
N ALA A 206 4.63 2.04 -22.24
CA ALA A 206 4.92 3.37 -22.75
C ALA A 206 4.18 3.65 -24.06
N PRO A 207 3.61 4.85 -24.24
CA PRO A 207 3.00 5.24 -25.50
C PRO A 207 4.05 5.16 -26.61
N LYS A 208 3.70 4.53 -27.73
CA LYS A 208 4.56 4.53 -28.92
C LYS A 208 4.66 5.97 -29.40
N LYS A 209 5.89 6.45 -29.67
CA LYS A 209 6.10 7.76 -30.31
C LYS A 209 5.17 7.86 -31.52
N GLY A 210 4.16 8.71 -31.46
CA GLY A 210 3.29 8.99 -32.58
C GLY A 210 4.16 9.50 -33.73
N ARG A 211 4.04 8.86 -34.91
CA ARG A 211 4.29 9.58 -36.16
C ARG A 211 3.53 10.89 -36.05
N LYS A 212 4.24 12.03 -35.99
CA LYS A 212 3.61 13.34 -36.16
C LYS A 212 2.73 13.21 -37.41
N LYS A 213 1.40 13.32 -37.26
CA LYS A 213 0.54 13.55 -38.42
C LYS A 213 1.04 14.86 -39.02
N LYS A 214 1.72 14.75 -40.16
CA LYS A 214 1.99 15.89 -41.03
C LYS A 214 0.67 16.44 -41.53
#